data_AF-A0A7X7A0U8-F1
#
_entry.id   AF-A0A7X7A0U8-F1
#
_cell.length_a   1.000
_cell.length_b   1.000
_cell.length_c   1.000
_cell.angle_alpha   90.00
_cell.angle_beta   90.00
_cell.angle_gamma   90.00
#
_symmetry.space_group_name_H-M   'P 1'
#
loop_
_entity.id
_entity.type
_entity.pdbx_description
1 polymer ?
#
loop_
_entity_poly.entity_id
_entity_poly.type
_entity_poly.pdbx_seq_one_letter_code
_entity_poly.pdbx_strand_id
1 'polypeptide(L)'
;KEYSHKLNRIIGLNWNTYFKYFGQLDLVVDEKSRHKLIEVMMKNLQTENVTIYSDGKTCSATGYALSLEKIAPVVKVNQENINVQIAIQTDEINNQTNIIIGSPLILGEY
;
A
#
# COMPACT_ATOMS: atom_id res chain seq x y z
N LYS A 1 -17.47 -4.22 -7.90
CA LYS A 1 -17.82 -5.67 -7.95
C LYS A 1 -18.43 -6.11 -9.29
N GLU A 2 -19.10 -5.24 -10.05
CA GLU A 2 -19.77 -5.66 -11.30
C GLU A 2 -18.82 -5.99 -12.47
N TYR A 3 -17.69 -5.29 -12.59
CA TYR A 3 -16.75 -5.49 -13.69
C TYR A 3 -15.90 -6.76 -13.58
N SER A 4 -15.56 -7.22 -12.38
CA SER A 4 -14.79 -8.45 -12.17
C SER A 4 -15.50 -9.68 -12.73
N HIS A 5 -16.82 -9.77 -12.54
CA HIS A 5 -17.63 -10.86 -13.09
C HIS A 5 -17.69 -10.84 -14.62
N LYS A 6 -17.64 -9.67 -15.25
CA LYS A 6 -17.60 -9.54 -16.71
C LYS A 6 -16.24 -9.99 -17.25
N LEU A 7 -15.15 -9.61 -16.60
CA LEU A 7 -13.78 -9.99 -16.98
C LEU A 7 -13.54 -11.51 -16.83
N ASN A 8 -14.07 -12.13 -15.76
CA ASN A 8 -13.96 -13.58 -15.53
C ASN A 8 -14.64 -14.45 -16.60
N ARG A 9 -15.50 -13.88 -17.46
CA ARG A 9 -16.19 -14.63 -18.52
C ARG A 9 -15.42 -14.68 -19.84
N ILE A 10 -14.33 -13.92 -19.96
CA ILE A 10 -13.53 -13.86 -21.19
C ILE A 10 -12.50 -14.98 -21.14
N ILE A 11 -12.68 -16.00 -21.99
CA ILE A 11 -11.77 -17.15 -22.07
C ILE A 11 -10.37 -16.67 -22.47
N GLY A 12 -9.36 -17.09 -21.71
CA GLY A 12 -7.96 -16.75 -21.94
C GLY A 12 -7.51 -15.40 -21.34
N LEU A 13 -8.41 -14.62 -20.73
CA LEU A 13 -8.04 -13.37 -20.07
C LEU A 13 -7.64 -13.62 -18.60
N ASN A 14 -6.36 -13.39 -18.29
CA ASN A 14 -5.87 -13.31 -16.92
C ASN A 14 -5.82 -11.85 -16.48
N TRP A 15 -6.42 -11.52 -15.35
CA TRP A 15 -6.49 -10.15 -14.84
C TRP A 15 -6.39 -10.13 -13.32
N ASN A 16 -5.88 -9.02 -12.77
CA ASN A 16 -5.76 -8.78 -11.34
C ASN A 16 -6.36 -7.41 -10.98
N THR A 17 -6.88 -7.28 -9.75
CA THR A 17 -7.38 -5.99 -9.23
C THR A 17 -6.35 -5.38 -8.30
N TYR A 18 -6.09 -4.08 -8.46
CA TYR A 18 -5.28 -3.31 -7.54
C TYR A 18 -6.13 -2.18 -6.98
N PHE A 19 -6.14 -2.03 -5.66
CA PHE A 19 -6.81 -0.94 -4.96
C PHE A 19 -5.78 0.06 -4.50
N LYS A 20 -6.08 1.36 -4.67
CA LYS A 20 -5.29 2.47 -4.17
C LYS A 20 -6.20 3.36 -3.34
N TYR A 21 -5.84 3.55 -2.09
CA TYR A 21 -6.47 4.48 -1.16
C TYR A 21 -5.52 5.63 -0.91
N PHE A 22 -6.07 6.83 -0.80
CA PHE A 22 -5.30 8.06 -0.61
C PHE A 22 -5.89 8.85 0.55
N GLY A 23 -5.03 9.35 1.41
CA GLY A 23 -5.35 10.27 2.49
C GLY A 23 -4.26 11.33 2.62
N GLN A 24 -4.61 12.42 3.29
CA GLN A 24 -3.74 13.58 3.45
C GLN A 24 -3.75 14.05 4.90
N LEU A 25 -2.60 14.51 5.37
CA LEU A 25 -2.46 15.29 6.60
C LEU A 25 -2.06 16.71 6.23
N ASP A 26 -2.75 17.70 6.78
CA ASP A 26 -2.47 19.13 6.58
C ASP A 26 -1.30 19.62 7.45
N LEU A 27 -0.22 18.84 7.44
CA LEU A 27 1.05 19.15 8.08
C LEU A 27 2.18 18.33 7.44
N VAL A 28 3.40 18.85 7.52
CA VAL A 28 4.61 18.12 7.17
C VAL A 28 5.04 17.23 8.34
N VAL A 29 5.11 15.92 8.09
CA VAL A 29 5.59 14.94 9.07
C VAL A 29 7.09 14.70 8.84
N ASP A 30 7.91 14.84 9.88
CA ASP A 30 9.35 14.54 9.81
C ASP A 30 9.63 13.04 9.60
N GLU A 31 10.86 12.68 9.22
CA GLU A 31 11.23 11.30 8.88
C GLU A 31 10.95 10.29 9.99
N LYS A 32 11.31 10.60 11.25
CA LYS A 32 11.10 9.67 12.37
C LYS A 32 9.61 9.47 12.61
N SER A 33 8.84 10.55 12.51
CA SER A 33 7.39 10.50 12.65
C SER A 33 6.72 9.74 11.50
N ARG A 34 7.20 9.86 10.25
CA ARG A 34 6.72 9.05 9.11
C ARG A 34 6.97 7.57 9.33
N HIS A 35 8.18 7.21 9.75
CA HIS A 35 8.50 5.83 10.10
C HIS A 35 7.57 5.31 11.21
N LYS A 36 7.32 6.12 12.24
CA LYS A 36 6.42 5.71 13.32
C LYS A 36 4.98 5.52 12.86
N LEU A 37 4.49 6.40 11.98
CA LEU A 37 3.16 6.27 11.38
C LEU A 37 3.04 4.97 10.59
N ILE A 38 4.04 4.63 9.77
CA ILE A 38 4.00 3.42 8.95
C ILE A 38 4.00 2.15 9.83
N GLU A 39 4.79 2.13 10.90
CA GLU A 39 4.78 1.04 11.89
C GLU A 39 3.40 0.85 12.53
N VAL A 40 2.77 1.96 12.95
CA VAL A 40 1.43 1.93 13.58
C VAL A 40 0.39 1.43 12.59
N MET A 41 0.41 1.92 11.35
CA MET A 41 -0.54 1.49 10.32
C MET A 41 -0.38 -0.01 9.99
N MET A 42 0.86 -0.47 9.82
CA MET A 42 1.18 -1.88 9.60
C MET A 42 0.70 -2.76 10.76
N LYS A 43 0.98 -2.35 12.01
CA LYS A 43 0.49 -3.03 13.20
C LYS A 43 -1.04 -3.09 13.27
N ASN A 44 -1.73 -1.99 12.93
CA ASN A 44 -3.19 -1.94 12.92
C ASN A 44 -3.80 -2.88 11.87
N LEU A 45 -3.11 -3.08 10.75
CA LEU A 45 -3.49 -4.06 9.73
C LEU A 45 -3.08 -5.50 10.10
N GLN A 46 -2.37 -5.68 11.22
CA GLN A 46 -1.83 -6.96 11.67
C GLN A 46 -0.97 -7.62 10.60
N THR A 47 -0.08 -6.83 9.97
CA THR A 47 0.79 -7.32 8.91
C THR A 47 1.96 -8.13 9.46
N GLU A 48 2.27 -9.21 8.75
CA GLU A 48 3.45 -10.05 8.91
C GLU A 48 4.50 -9.68 7.86
N ASN A 49 5.76 -10.07 8.12
CA ASN A 49 6.91 -9.86 7.23
C ASN A 49 7.08 -8.41 6.75
N VAL A 50 6.83 -7.46 7.66
CA VAL A 50 6.89 -6.03 7.35
C VAL A 50 8.31 -5.63 6.94
N THR A 51 8.45 -5.11 5.73
CA THR A 51 9.69 -4.50 5.24
C THR A 51 9.44 -3.02 5.04
N ILE A 52 10.19 -2.17 5.76
CA ILE A 52 10.12 -0.71 5.67
C ILE A 52 11.34 -0.20 4.88
N TYR A 53 11.09 0.71 3.96
CA TYR A 53 12.08 1.42 3.16
C TYR A 53 11.85 2.92 3.28
N SER A 54 12.92 3.69 3.43
CA SER A 54 12.87 5.15 3.48
C SER A 54 13.87 5.73 2.50
N ASP A 55 13.44 6.71 1.71
CA ASP A 55 14.29 7.50 0.83
C ASP A 55 13.80 8.96 0.81
N GLY A 56 14.63 9.86 1.32
CA GLY A 56 14.34 11.29 1.42
C GLY A 56 12.97 11.59 2.04
N LYS A 57 12.07 12.12 1.21
CA LYS A 57 10.72 12.56 1.61
C LYS A 57 9.69 11.44 1.64
N THR A 58 10.07 10.23 1.26
CA THR A 58 9.18 9.08 1.13
C THR A 58 9.58 7.97 2.10
N CYS A 59 8.59 7.38 2.77
CA CYS A 59 8.72 6.15 3.53
C CYS A 59 7.66 5.18 3.03
N SER A 60 8.05 3.96 2.69
CA SER A 60 7.16 2.92 2.19
C SER A 60 7.36 1.64 2.99
N ALA A 61 6.30 0.86 3.13
CA ALA A 61 6.38 -0.45 3.74
C ALA A 61 5.50 -1.43 2.98
N THR A 62 5.93 -2.68 2.93
CA THR A 62 5.15 -3.79 2.39
C THR A 62 4.97 -4.86 3.44
N GLY A 63 3.92 -5.66 3.31
CA GLY A 63 3.68 -6.79 4.19
C GLY A 63 2.48 -7.64 3.78
N TYR A 64 2.22 -8.66 4.59
CA TYR A 64 1.10 -9.56 4.44
C TYR A 64 0.11 -9.40 5.59
N ALA A 65 -1.09 -8.90 5.33
CA ALA A 65 -2.19 -8.89 6.29
C ALA A 65 -3.16 -10.03 6.01
N LEU A 66 -3.27 -10.99 6.93
CA LEU A 66 -4.24 -12.10 6.80
C LEU A 66 -5.69 -11.60 6.66
N SER A 67 -6.00 -10.47 7.30
CA SER A 67 -7.32 -9.81 7.24
C SER A 67 -7.72 -9.38 5.81
N LEU A 68 -6.75 -9.17 4.92
CA LEU A 68 -6.98 -8.73 3.54
C LEU A 68 -7.05 -9.89 2.53
N GLU A 69 -6.65 -11.11 2.88
CA GLU A 69 -6.53 -12.24 1.95
C GLU A 69 -7.82 -12.54 1.16
N LYS A 70 -8.98 -12.31 1.78
CA LYS A 70 -10.29 -12.55 1.14
C LYS A 70 -10.73 -11.45 0.18
N ILE A 71 -10.10 -10.27 0.23
CA ILE A 71 -10.53 -9.08 -0.52
C ILE A 71 -9.44 -8.52 -1.44
N ALA A 72 -8.19 -8.87 -1.20
CA ALA A 72 -7.03 -8.41 -1.91
C ALA A 72 -6.27 -9.59 -2.53
N PRO A 73 -5.83 -9.49 -3.79
CA PRO A 73 -4.91 -10.48 -4.33
C PRO A 73 -3.59 -10.44 -3.56
N VAL A 74 -2.90 -11.58 -3.54
CA VAL A 74 -1.56 -11.71 -2.99
C VAL A 74 -0.57 -11.78 -4.15
N VAL A 75 0.51 -11.03 -4.07
CA VAL A 75 1.61 -11.08 -5.05
C VAL A 75 2.89 -11.55 -4.37
N LYS A 76 3.74 -12.23 -5.13
CA LYS A 76 5.03 -12.70 -4.65
C LYS A 76 6.13 -11.74 -5.07
N VAL A 77 6.82 -11.13 -4.12
CA VAL A 77 7.95 -10.22 -4.36
C VAL A 77 9.13 -10.73 -3.55
N ASN A 78 10.27 -10.99 -4.19
CA ASN A 78 11.45 -11.54 -3.52
C ASN A 78 11.15 -12.77 -2.64
N GLN A 79 10.27 -13.66 -3.14
CA GLN A 79 9.79 -14.87 -2.46
C GLN A 79 8.83 -14.64 -1.27
N GLU A 80 8.63 -13.40 -0.85
CA GLU A 80 7.65 -13.01 0.17
C GLU A 80 6.26 -12.79 -0.43
N ASN A 81 5.23 -13.17 0.32
CA ASN A 81 3.85 -12.86 -0.02
C ASN A 81 3.51 -11.45 0.44
N ILE A 82 2.94 -10.63 -0.44
CA ILE A 82 2.56 -9.25 -0.15
C ILE A 82 1.11 -9.04 -0.60
N ASN A 83 0.31 -8.41 0.25
CA ASN A 83 -1.06 -8.00 -0.11
C ASN A 83 -1.41 -6.58 0.36
N VAL A 84 -0.43 -5.87 0.93
CA VAL A 84 -0.54 -4.46 1.22
C VAL A 84 0.81 -3.75 1.09
N GLN A 85 0.75 -2.54 0.56
CA GLN A 85 1.83 -1.57 0.57
C GLN A 85 1.29 -0.26 1.14
N ILE A 86 2.06 0.38 2.02
CA ILE A 86 1.77 1.73 2.51
C ILE A 86 2.91 2.62 2.07
N ALA A 87 2.61 3.83 1.61
CA ALA A 87 3.59 4.86 1.36
C ALA A 87 3.15 6.16 2.03
N ILE A 88 4.11 6.87 2.62
CA ILE A 88 3.96 8.18 3.22
C ILE A 88 4.97 9.09 2.54
N GLN A 89 4.48 10.11 1.85
CA GLN A 89 5.28 11.09 1.13
C GLN A 89 5.05 12.48 1.71
N THR A 90 6.13 13.20 1.96
CA THR A 90 6.06 14.61 2.35
C THR A 90 6.04 15.50 1.12
N ASP A 91 5.09 16.41 1.08
CA ASP A 91 4.99 17.48 0.09
C ASP A 91 5.16 18.84 0.79
N GLU A 92 6.39 19.31 0.79
CA GLU A 92 6.76 20.60 1.42
C GLU A 92 6.23 21.80 0.65
N ILE A 93 5.93 21.67 -0.65
CA ILE A 93 5.41 22.78 -1.47
C ILE A 93 4.00 23.11 -1.01
N ASN A 94 3.18 22.08 -0.79
CA ASN A 94 1.81 22.22 -0.32
C ASN A 94 1.67 22.10 1.21
N ASN A 95 2.79 22.00 1.93
CA ASN A 95 2.85 21.84 3.39
C ASN A 95 1.96 20.69 3.92
N GLN A 96 2.05 19.53 3.28
CA GLN A 96 1.18 18.39 3.55
C GLN A 96 1.96 17.06 3.55
N THR A 97 1.33 16.02 4.09
CA THR A 97 1.84 14.65 4.02
C THR A 97 0.79 13.75 3.37
N ASN A 98 1.17 13.10 2.28
CA ASN A 98 0.33 12.16 1.54
C ASN A 98 0.51 10.76 2.14
N ILE A 99 -0.61 10.06 2.37
CA ILE A 99 -0.64 8.68 2.82
C ILE A 99 -1.36 7.85 1.76
N ILE A 100 -0.70 6.81 1.29
CA ILE A 100 -1.15 6.01 0.16
C ILE A 100 -1.12 4.55 0.59
N ILE A 101 -2.25 3.85 0.43
CA ILE A 101 -2.35 2.42 0.73
C ILE A 101 -2.71 1.69 -0.55
N GLY A 102 -1.80 0.83 -1.00
CA GLY A 102 -1.99 -0.07 -2.14
C GLY A 102 -2.32 -1.47 -1.66
N SER A 103 -3.15 -2.16 -2.43
CA SER A 103 -3.42 -3.58 -2.23
C SER A 103 -3.56 -4.28 -3.58
N PRO A 104 -2.66 -5.21 -3.93
CA PRO A 104 -1.52 -5.69 -3.13
C PRO A 104 -0.37 -4.69 -3.06
N LEU A 105 -0.18 -3.89 -4.11
CA LEU A 105 0.88 -2.90 -4.25
C LEU A 105 0.29 -1.58 -4.77
N ILE A 106 1.05 -0.50 -4.61
CA ILE A 106 0.78 0.76 -5.28
C ILE A 106 1.35 0.65 -6.70
N LEU A 107 0.49 0.80 -7.72
CA LEU A 107 0.93 0.83 -9.12
C LEU A 107 1.18 2.27 -9.56
N GLY A 108 2.31 2.48 -10.25
CA GLY A 108 2.74 3.79 -10.74
C GLY A 108 3.49 4.61 -9.71
N GLU A 109 3.68 5.88 -10.02
CA GLU A 109 4.39 6.85 -9.18
C GLU A 109 3.56 7.22 -7.94
N TYR A 110 4.27 7.46 -6.85
CA TYR A 110 3.70 8.03 -5.63
C TYR A 110 4.70 8.90 -4.88
#